data_AF-A0A0R2FIQ5-F1
#
_entry.id   AF-A0A0R2FIQ5-F1
#
_cell.length_a   1.000
_cell.length_b   1.000
_cell.length_c   1.000
_cell.angle_alpha   90.00
_cell.angle_beta   90.00
_cell.angle_gamma   90.00
#
_symmetry.space_group_name_H-M   'P 1'
#
loop_
_entity.id
_entity.type
_entity.pdbx_description
1 polymer ?
#
loop_
_entity_poly.entity_id
_entity_poly.type
_entity_poly.pdbx_seq_one_letter_code
_entity_poly.pdbx_strand_id
1 'polypeptide(L)'
;MSKRKDITGQRFGRLIAIEPHGRDCRNGDLLWLCQCDCGNQIVVDGARLRSGSTQSCGCLRRDVSREKYQQNQQFMAQVGDASSLFDQNGIALSSVKVSTRNKSGIIGVSYDKNSDKWFARMMYKGAYVLLKSFDTKAEAIAARQLAQEQVRQQRQAEADVTK
;
A
#
# COMPACT_ATOMS: atom_id res chain seq x y z
N MET A 1 -26.81 34.40 -0.80
CA MET A 1 -26.97 32.93 -0.86
C MET A 1 -26.47 32.44 -2.22
N SER A 2 -25.40 31.65 -2.25
CA SER A 2 -24.82 31.16 -3.52
C SER A 2 -25.86 30.28 -4.25
N LYS A 3 -26.13 30.59 -5.52
CA LYS A 3 -27.08 29.87 -6.36
C LYS A 3 -26.67 28.39 -6.42
N ARG A 4 -27.56 27.48 -6.00
CA ARG A 4 -27.38 26.04 -6.21
C ARG A 4 -27.25 25.81 -7.72
N LYS A 5 -26.07 25.35 -8.15
CA LYS A 5 -25.85 24.94 -9.54
C LYS A 5 -26.46 23.56 -9.71
N ASP A 6 -27.51 23.49 -10.50
CA ASP A 6 -28.05 22.24 -11.00
C ASP A 6 -27.06 21.64 -12.00
N ILE A 7 -26.61 20.42 -11.75
CA ILE A 7 -25.68 19.68 -12.61
C ILE A 7 -26.34 18.44 -13.24
N THR A 8 -27.67 18.33 -13.17
CA THR A 8 -28.45 17.29 -13.82
C THR A 8 -28.08 17.18 -15.31
N GLY A 9 -27.81 15.97 -15.78
CA GLY A 9 -27.43 15.70 -17.18
C GLY A 9 -26.00 16.09 -17.55
N GLN A 10 -25.22 16.69 -16.64
CA GLN A 10 -23.82 17.01 -16.93
C GLN A 10 -22.93 15.78 -16.81
N ARG A 11 -21.95 15.71 -17.71
CA ARG A 11 -20.95 14.64 -17.76
C ARG A 11 -19.65 15.09 -17.08
N PHE A 12 -19.17 14.27 -16.15
CA PHE A 12 -17.91 14.43 -15.43
C PHE A 12 -17.04 13.18 -15.69
N GLY A 13 -16.20 13.25 -16.74
CA GLY A 13 -15.43 12.10 -17.20
C GLY A 13 -16.35 10.98 -17.72
N ARG A 14 -16.42 9.86 -16.99
CA ARG A 14 -17.29 8.70 -17.29
C ARG A 14 -18.59 8.69 -16.49
N LEU A 15 -18.87 9.73 -15.72
CA LEU A 15 -20.07 9.85 -14.89
C LEU A 15 -21.03 10.86 -15.50
N ILE A 16 -22.32 10.54 -15.49
CA ILE A 16 -23.40 11.43 -15.88
C ILE A 16 -24.28 11.62 -14.64
N ALA A 17 -24.48 12.86 -14.21
CA ALA A 17 -25.35 13.16 -13.08
C ALA A 17 -26.82 12.96 -13.47
N ILE A 18 -27.52 12.09 -12.77
CA ILE A 18 -28.93 11.75 -13.02
C ILE A 18 -29.84 12.63 -12.18
N GLU A 19 -29.63 12.62 -10.86
CA GLU A 19 -30.53 13.30 -9.91
C GLU A 19 -29.83 13.62 -8.58
N PRO A 20 -30.32 14.62 -7.84
CA PRO A 20 -29.83 14.90 -6.49
C PRO A 20 -30.28 13.82 -5.51
N HIS A 21 -29.33 13.23 -4.78
CA HIS A 21 -29.53 12.11 -3.85
C HIS A 21 -29.33 12.53 -2.38
N GLY A 22 -29.96 13.63 -1.98
CA GLY A 22 -29.87 14.15 -0.61
C GLY A 22 -28.59 14.96 -0.35
N ARG A 23 -28.19 15.08 0.92
CA ARG A 23 -27.03 15.86 1.35
C ARG A 23 -26.07 15.03 2.19
N ASP A 24 -24.79 15.32 2.06
CA ASP A 24 -23.76 14.74 2.91
C ASP A 24 -23.97 15.22 4.36
N CYS A 25 -24.00 14.29 5.32
CA CYS A 25 -24.13 14.61 6.73
C CYS A 25 -22.90 15.32 7.31
N ARG A 26 -21.74 15.22 6.66
CA ARG A 26 -20.48 15.81 7.15
C ARG A 26 -20.28 17.26 6.70
N ASN A 27 -20.55 17.52 5.43
CA ASN A 27 -20.25 18.81 4.80
C ASN A 27 -21.51 19.60 4.40
N GLY A 28 -22.69 18.95 4.42
CA GLY A 28 -23.94 19.57 3.95
C GLY A 28 -24.04 19.73 2.43
N ASP A 29 -23.05 19.23 1.68
CA ASP A 29 -23.00 19.31 0.22
C ASP A 29 -24.09 18.44 -0.43
N LEU A 30 -24.58 18.90 -1.58
CA LEU A 30 -25.59 18.17 -2.35
C LEU A 30 -24.94 16.95 -3.01
N LEU A 31 -25.46 15.78 -2.67
CA LEU A 31 -25.08 14.51 -3.27
C LEU A 31 -25.84 14.31 -4.58
N TRP A 32 -25.19 13.67 -5.52
CA TRP A 32 -25.73 13.39 -6.85
C TRP A 32 -25.59 11.90 -7.12
N LEU A 33 -26.71 11.28 -7.53
CA LEU A 33 -26.68 9.96 -8.13
C LEU A 33 -26.14 10.11 -9.55
N CYS A 34 -25.07 9.39 -9.86
CA CYS A 34 -24.43 9.42 -11.17
C CYS A 34 -24.45 8.04 -11.80
N GLN A 35 -24.80 7.98 -13.09
CA GLN A 35 -24.63 6.80 -13.93
C GLN A 35 -23.22 6.81 -14.51
N CYS A 36 -22.47 5.73 -14.33
CA CYS A 36 -21.20 5.58 -15.01
C CYS A 36 -21.36 4.85 -16.35
N ASP A 37 -20.50 5.17 -17.32
CA ASP A 37 -20.36 4.45 -18.59
C ASP A 37 -20.09 2.94 -18.39
N CYS A 38 -19.55 2.56 -17.21
CA CYS A 38 -19.34 1.16 -16.81
C CYS A 38 -20.65 0.39 -16.51
N GLY A 39 -21.80 1.07 -16.49
CA GLY A 39 -23.11 0.54 -16.08
C GLY A 39 -23.40 0.68 -14.58
N ASN A 40 -22.39 0.92 -13.74
CA ASN A 40 -22.62 1.12 -12.30
C ASN A 40 -23.10 2.53 -11.96
N GLN A 41 -23.89 2.62 -10.91
CA GLN A 41 -24.29 3.90 -10.31
C GLN A 41 -23.49 4.17 -9.04
N ILE A 42 -23.17 5.44 -8.82
CA ILE A 42 -22.50 5.90 -7.61
C ILE A 42 -23.11 7.21 -7.12
N VAL A 43 -23.08 7.42 -5.81
CA VAL A 43 -23.48 8.69 -5.20
C VAL A 43 -22.22 9.50 -4.91
N VAL A 44 -22.15 10.71 -5.46
CA VAL A 44 -20.97 11.57 -5.35
C VAL A 44 -21.40 12.98 -4.98
N ASP A 45 -20.58 13.62 -4.16
CA ASP A 45 -20.69 15.04 -3.86
C ASP A 45 -20.47 15.90 -5.12
N GLY A 46 -21.37 16.87 -5.35
CA GLY A 46 -21.28 17.81 -6.45
C GLY A 46 -19.97 18.62 -6.46
N ALA A 47 -19.35 18.90 -5.32
CA ALA A 47 -18.04 19.55 -5.25
C ALA A 47 -16.92 18.66 -5.82
N ARG A 48 -16.95 17.35 -5.56
CA ARG A 48 -15.98 16.38 -6.09
C ARG A 48 -16.15 16.13 -7.59
N LEU A 49 -17.38 16.19 -8.09
CA LEU A 49 -17.67 16.14 -9.53
C LEU A 49 -17.10 17.37 -10.25
N ARG A 50 -17.37 18.57 -9.74
CA ARG A 50 -16.90 19.83 -10.36
C ARG A 50 -15.39 20.02 -10.31
N SER A 51 -14.74 19.60 -9.22
CA SER A 51 -13.27 19.64 -9.10
C SER A 51 -12.56 18.58 -9.95
N GLY A 52 -13.31 17.64 -10.54
CA GLY A 52 -12.73 16.54 -11.31
C GLY A 52 -12.03 15.49 -10.46
N SER A 53 -12.22 15.49 -9.14
CA SER A 53 -11.65 14.49 -8.23
C SER A 53 -12.29 13.10 -8.46
N THR A 54 -13.58 13.07 -8.76
CA THR A 54 -14.32 11.82 -9.06
C THR A 54 -14.83 11.85 -10.49
N GLN A 55 -14.25 10.98 -11.34
CA GLN A 55 -14.54 10.92 -12.79
C GLN A 55 -15.12 9.58 -13.24
N SER A 56 -15.21 8.59 -12.34
CA SER A 56 -15.72 7.26 -12.66
C SER A 56 -16.17 6.50 -11.41
N CYS A 57 -16.87 5.38 -11.62
CA CYS A 57 -17.19 4.35 -10.62
C CYS A 57 -15.96 3.65 -10.00
N GLY A 58 -14.73 4.07 -10.34
CA GLY A 58 -13.48 3.35 -10.10
C GLY A 58 -13.03 2.51 -11.31
N CYS A 59 -13.89 2.34 -12.33
CA CYS A 59 -13.56 1.61 -13.56
C CYS A 59 -12.40 2.24 -14.33
N LEU A 60 -12.30 3.57 -14.36
CA LEU A 60 -11.23 4.26 -15.09
C LEU A 60 -9.86 3.84 -14.55
N ARG A 61 -9.70 3.81 -13.22
CA ARG A 61 -8.46 3.36 -12.58
C ARG A 61 -8.16 1.90 -12.89
N ARG A 62 -9.19 1.05 -12.92
CA ARG A 62 -9.06 -0.38 -13.25
C ARG A 62 -8.58 -0.56 -14.70
N ASP A 63 -9.20 0.13 -15.65
CA ASP A 63 -8.86 0.01 -17.06
C ASP A 63 -7.46 0.53 -17.35
N VAL A 64 -7.10 1.71 -16.83
CA VAL A 64 -5.76 2.28 -16.97
C VAL A 64 -4.70 1.37 -16.35
N SER A 65 -4.99 0.77 -15.19
CA SER A 65 -4.06 -0.18 -14.55
C SER A 65 -3.89 -1.43 -15.40
N ARG A 66 -4.99 -1.98 -15.94
CA ARG A 66 -4.96 -3.16 -16.81
C ARG A 66 -4.14 -2.90 -18.07
N GLU A 67 -4.36 -1.78 -18.73
CA GLU A 67 -3.61 -1.38 -19.92
C GLU A 67 -2.11 -1.25 -19.63
N LYS A 68 -1.75 -0.60 -18.51
CA LYS A 68 -0.34 -0.50 -18.07
C LYS A 68 0.30 -1.87 -17.85
N TYR A 69 -0.42 -2.82 -17.28
CA TYR A 69 0.11 -4.18 -17.09
C TYR A 69 0.32 -4.89 -18.43
N GLN A 70 -0.63 -4.78 -19.35
CA GLN A 70 -0.54 -5.38 -20.69
C GLN A 70 0.65 -4.84 -21.49
N GLN A 71 0.95 -3.54 -21.37
CA GLN A 71 2.08 -2.91 -22.04
C GLN A 71 3.44 -3.28 -21.41
N ASN A 72 3.48 -3.69 -20.14
CA ASN A 72 4.71 -4.08 -19.47
C ASN A 72 5.07 -5.54 -19.79
N GLN A 73 5.88 -5.72 -20.84
CA GLN A 73 6.35 -7.04 -21.30
C GLN A 73 7.05 -7.85 -20.20
N GLN A 74 7.87 -7.20 -19.35
CA GLN A 74 8.59 -7.87 -18.26
C GLN A 74 7.62 -8.44 -17.23
N PHE A 75 6.58 -7.67 -16.87
CA PHE A 75 5.55 -8.14 -15.96
C PHE A 75 4.76 -9.31 -16.57
N MET A 76 4.30 -9.17 -17.82
CA MET A 76 3.55 -10.21 -18.52
C MET A 76 4.32 -11.53 -18.63
N ALA A 77 5.64 -11.49 -18.85
CA ALA A 77 6.48 -12.68 -18.89
C ALA A 77 6.54 -13.46 -17.56
N GLN A 78 6.26 -12.80 -16.43
CA GLN A 78 6.35 -13.37 -15.08
C GLN A 78 4.98 -13.57 -14.41
N VAL A 79 3.87 -13.24 -15.08
CA VAL A 79 2.53 -13.43 -14.50
C VAL A 79 2.26 -14.92 -14.28
N GLY A 80 1.94 -15.30 -13.05
CA GLY A 80 1.59 -16.67 -12.67
C GLY A 80 2.79 -17.52 -12.24
N ASP A 81 4.02 -17.04 -12.41
CA ASP A 81 5.21 -17.71 -11.90
C ASP A 81 5.51 -17.28 -10.46
N ALA A 82 5.30 -18.19 -9.51
CA ALA A 82 5.58 -17.94 -8.10
C ALA A 82 7.09 -17.88 -7.80
N SER A 83 7.95 -18.50 -8.62
CA SER A 83 9.39 -18.53 -8.38
C SER A 83 10.01 -17.13 -8.52
N SER A 84 9.45 -16.29 -9.40
CA SER A 84 9.79 -14.87 -9.57
C SER A 84 9.54 -14.01 -8.32
N LEU A 85 8.91 -14.53 -7.26
CA LEU A 85 8.71 -13.83 -5.99
C LEU A 85 9.86 -14.03 -5.00
N PHE A 86 10.77 -14.97 -5.26
CA PHE A 86 11.85 -15.36 -4.38
C PHE A 86 13.22 -15.15 -5.04
N ASP A 87 14.22 -14.85 -4.23
CA ASP A 87 15.62 -14.86 -4.63
C ASP A 87 16.15 -16.31 -4.72
N GLN A 88 17.36 -16.49 -5.28
CA GLN A 88 18.08 -17.78 -5.35
C GLN A 88 18.20 -18.49 -3.99
N ASN A 89 18.11 -17.73 -2.90
CA ASN A 89 18.17 -18.21 -1.53
C ASN A 89 16.79 -18.55 -0.92
N GLY A 90 15.71 -18.52 -1.72
CA GLY A 90 14.33 -18.73 -1.26
C GLY A 90 13.75 -17.59 -0.41
N ILE A 91 14.39 -16.42 -0.40
CA ILE A 91 13.94 -15.24 0.34
C ILE A 91 13.00 -14.43 -0.54
N ALA A 92 11.81 -14.09 -0.04
CA ALA A 92 10.87 -13.26 -0.79
C ALA A 92 11.51 -11.90 -1.16
N LEU A 93 11.45 -11.50 -2.43
CA LEU A 93 11.98 -10.21 -2.92
C LEU A 93 11.38 -9.01 -2.18
N SER A 94 10.14 -9.13 -1.69
CA SER A 94 9.47 -8.13 -0.84
C SER A 94 10.17 -7.91 0.51
N SER A 95 10.89 -8.92 0.98
CA SER A 95 11.69 -8.88 2.22
C SER A 95 13.14 -8.48 1.96
N VAL A 96 13.61 -8.52 0.72
CA VAL A 96 14.95 -8.04 0.32
C VAL A 96 14.91 -6.55 -0.06
N LYS A 97 13.88 -6.15 -0.81
CA LYS A 97 13.74 -4.80 -1.33
C LYS A 97 13.34 -3.82 -0.22
N VAL A 98 14.28 -2.99 0.21
CA VAL A 98 14.04 -1.93 1.17
C VAL A 98 13.06 -0.90 0.57
N SER A 99 11.95 -0.63 1.27
CA SER A 99 10.98 0.40 0.86
C SER A 99 11.62 1.79 0.92
N THR A 100 11.27 2.67 -0.02
CA THR A 100 11.65 4.09 -0.01
C THR A 100 11.19 4.85 1.25
N ARG A 101 10.18 4.34 1.95
CA ARG A 101 9.72 4.89 3.25
C ARG A 101 10.66 4.54 4.40
N ASN A 102 11.61 3.63 4.21
CA ASN A 102 12.53 3.22 5.26
C ASN A 102 13.62 4.29 5.45
N LYS A 103 13.49 5.10 6.51
CA LYS A 103 14.48 6.11 6.90
C LYS A 103 15.70 5.54 7.62
N SER A 104 15.60 4.35 8.21
CA SER A 104 16.71 3.73 8.94
C SER A 104 17.71 3.09 7.98
N GLY A 105 17.25 2.63 6.81
CA GLY A 105 18.02 1.89 5.82
C GLY A 105 18.10 0.39 6.10
N ILE A 106 17.63 -0.08 7.27
CA ILE A 106 17.72 -1.48 7.68
C ILE A 106 16.33 -2.01 8.02
N ILE A 107 15.99 -3.18 7.48
CA ILE A 107 14.69 -3.81 7.69
C ILE A 107 14.60 -4.30 9.14
N GLY A 108 13.59 -3.80 9.85
CA GLY A 108 13.36 -4.12 11.26
C GLY A 108 13.97 -3.13 12.24
N VAL A 109 14.61 -2.05 11.77
CA VAL A 109 15.02 -0.91 12.61
C VAL A 109 14.16 0.30 12.27
N SER A 110 13.51 0.90 13.25
CA SER A 110 12.66 2.07 13.07
C SER A 110 12.87 3.07 14.20
N TYR A 111 12.80 4.35 13.89
CA TYR A 111 12.83 5.42 14.88
C TYR A 111 11.41 5.79 15.29
N ASP A 112 11.14 5.77 16.59
CA ASP A 112 9.89 6.28 17.17
C ASP A 112 10.08 7.73 17.62
N LYS A 113 9.23 8.62 17.07
CA LYS A 113 9.25 10.06 17.37
C LYS A 113 8.66 10.37 18.74
N ASN A 114 7.76 9.54 19.24
CA ASN A 114 7.05 9.82 20.48
C ASN A 114 7.93 9.54 21.70
N SER A 115 8.70 8.45 21.65
CA SER A 115 9.62 8.07 22.72
C SER A 115 11.07 8.54 22.51
N ASP A 116 11.36 9.19 21.37
CA ASP A 116 12.71 9.57 20.91
C ASP A 116 13.73 8.42 20.98
N LYS A 117 13.31 7.22 20.53
CA LYS A 117 14.12 6.00 20.62
C LYS A 117 14.12 5.20 19.33
N TRP A 118 15.21 4.45 19.12
CA TRP A 118 15.36 3.51 18.03
C TRP A 118 14.89 2.11 18.45
N PHE A 119 13.92 1.57 17.74
CA PHE A 119 13.45 0.21 17.97
C PHE A 119 14.07 -0.75 16.95
N ALA A 120 14.61 -1.85 17.43
CA ALA A 120 15.03 -2.97 16.59
C ALA A 120 14.18 -4.20 16.91
N ARG A 121 13.67 -4.84 15.85
CA ARG A 121 12.88 -6.07 15.96
C ARG A 121 13.33 -7.14 14.98
N MET A 122 13.34 -8.38 15.45
CA MET A 122 13.55 -9.60 14.67
C MET A 122 12.58 -10.68 15.13
N MET A 123 11.93 -11.33 14.17
CA MET A 123 11.22 -12.58 14.41
C MET A 123 11.88 -13.73 13.65
N TYR A 124 11.89 -14.90 14.27
CA TYR A 124 12.31 -16.16 13.67
C TYR A 124 11.37 -17.28 14.15
N LYS A 125 10.88 -18.14 13.25
CA LYS A 125 9.90 -19.21 13.54
C LYS A 125 8.69 -18.76 14.39
N GLY A 126 8.21 -17.53 14.20
CA GLY A 126 7.06 -16.98 14.93
C GLY A 126 7.36 -16.43 16.33
N ALA A 127 8.61 -16.50 16.80
CA ALA A 127 9.04 -15.91 18.08
C ALA A 127 9.92 -14.67 17.86
N TYR A 128 9.86 -13.71 18.78
CA TYR A 128 10.76 -12.55 18.78
C TYR A 128 12.14 -12.95 19.30
N VAL A 129 13.15 -12.87 18.42
CA VAL A 129 14.57 -13.01 18.80
C VAL A 129 15.12 -11.67 19.31
N LEU A 130 14.61 -10.58 18.77
CA LEU A 130 14.94 -9.22 19.17
C LEU A 130 13.68 -8.38 19.24
N LEU A 131 13.46 -7.73 20.38
CA LEU A 131 12.44 -6.71 20.58
C LEU A 131 12.92 -5.73 21.66
N LYS A 132 13.74 -4.77 21.27
CA LYS A 132 14.35 -3.80 22.20
C LYS A 132 14.39 -2.38 21.60
N SER A 133 14.33 -1.40 22.48
CA SER A 133 14.59 0.01 22.18
C SER A 133 16.02 0.38 22.55
N PHE A 134 16.61 1.29 21.79
CA PHE A 134 17.96 1.83 21.93
C PHE A 134 17.91 3.34 21.80
N ASP A 135 18.89 4.03 22.37
CA ASP A 135 18.95 5.48 22.30
C ASP A 135 19.62 5.93 20.98
N THR A 136 20.61 5.16 20.48
CA THR A 136 21.30 5.48 19.23
C THR A 136 20.90 4.56 18.07
N LYS A 137 20.95 5.11 16.85
CA LYS A 137 20.70 4.35 15.62
C LYS A 137 21.73 3.21 15.46
N ALA A 138 22.99 3.47 15.76
CA ALA A 138 24.08 2.53 15.57
C ALA A 138 23.91 1.27 16.44
N GLU A 139 23.52 1.44 17.70
CA GLU A 139 23.24 0.32 18.61
C GLU A 139 22.08 -0.53 18.13
N ALA A 140 20.99 0.09 17.67
CA ALA A 140 19.84 -0.63 17.13
C ALA A 140 20.21 -1.47 15.89
N ILE A 141 21.13 -0.97 15.06
CA ILE A 141 21.66 -1.67 13.89
C ILE A 141 22.54 -2.84 14.30
N ALA A 142 23.47 -2.63 15.23
CA ALA A 142 24.36 -3.67 15.72
C ALA A 142 23.57 -4.82 16.37
N ALA A 143 22.59 -4.49 17.23
CA ALA A 143 21.70 -5.48 17.84
C ALA A 143 20.92 -6.29 16.80
N ARG A 144 20.47 -5.62 15.72
CA ARG A 144 19.77 -6.28 14.62
C ARG A 144 20.67 -7.25 13.85
N GLN A 145 21.92 -6.87 13.58
CA GLN A 145 22.90 -7.72 12.89
C GLN A 145 23.29 -8.93 13.75
N LEU A 146 23.56 -8.72 15.05
CA LEU A 146 23.85 -9.80 15.99
C LEU A 146 22.71 -10.82 16.04
N ALA A 147 21.45 -10.37 16.08
CA ALA A 147 20.31 -11.26 16.04
C ALA A 147 20.24 -12.07 14.72
N GLN A 148 20.65 -11.49 13.58
CA GLN A 148 20.77 -12.22 12.30
C GLN A 148 21.82 -13.31 12.34
N GLU A 149 22.98 -13.01 12.90
CA GLU A 149 24.06 -13.98 13.03
C GLU A 149 23.68 -15.14 13.96
N GLN A 150 23.05 -14.83 15.10
CA GLN A 150 22.54 -15.85 16.03
C GLN A 150 21.55 -16.81 15.34
N VAL A 151 20.56 -16.28 14.63
CA VAL A 151 19.60 -17.10 13.88
C VAL A 151 20.28 -17.89 12.76
N ARG A 152 21.29 -17.30 12.10
CA ARG A 152 22.06 -18.00 11.06
C ARG A 152 22.83 -19.19 11.63
N GLN A 153 23.50 -19.01 12.78
CA GLN A 153 24.21 -20.08 13.48
C GLN A 153 23.25 -21.17 13.95
N GLN A 154 22.10 -20.79 14.53
CA GLN A 154 21.06 -21.75 14.92
C GLN A 154 20.58 -22.58 13.73
N ARG A 155 20.34 -21.96 12.57
CA ARG A 155 19.96 -22.67 11.33
C ARG A 155 21.03 -23.65 10.85
N GLN A 156 22.31 -23.28 10.92
CA GLN A 156 23.41 -24.14 10.51
C GLN A 156 23.53 -25.36 11.44
N ALA A 157 23.48 -25.14 12.76
CA ALA A 157 23.51 -26.22 13.74
C ALA A 157 22.33 -27.19 13.58
N GLU A 158 21.11 -26.71 13.31
CA GLU A 158 19.95 -27.58 13.04
C GLU A 158 20.13 -28.41 11.76
N ALA A 159 20.73 -27.85 10.71
CA ALA A 159 20.98 -28.53 9.45
C ALA A 159 22.06 -29.63 9.56
N ASP A 160 23.09 -29.39 10.38
CA ASP A 160 24.18 -30.34 10.61
C ASP A 160 23.73 -31.53 11.49
N VAL A 161 22.76 -31.34 12.38
CA VAL A 161 22.19 -32.41 13.24
C VAL A 161 21.24 -33.35 12.48
N THR A 162 20.70 -32.90 11.33
CA THR A 162 19.72 -33.66 10.54
C THR A 162 20.38 -34.51 9.43
N LYS A 163 21.70 -34.38 9.24
CA LYS A 163 22.52 -35.21 8.33
C LYS A 163 23.08 -36.43 9.05
#